data_AF-A0A963ZRB2-F1
#
_entry.id   AF-A0A963ZRB2-F1
#
_cell.length_a   1.000
_cell.length_b   1.000
_cell.length_c   1.000
_cell.angle_alpha   90.00
_cell.angle_beta   90.00
_cell.angle_gamma   90.00
#
_symmetry.space_group_name_H-M   'P 1'
#
loop_
_entity.id
_entity.type
_entity.pdbx_description
1 polymer ?
#
loop_
_entity_poly.entity_id
_entity_poly.type
_entity_poly.pdbx_seq_one_letter_code
_entity_poly.pdbx_strand_id
1 'polypeptide(L)'
;MQLNIWAILIFMSAVHGLLLALVLGRKKENRAANRIFAALLAAVALHLLEYTLTISGFLFKAPHLMFTTYPLLFVIGPLYYLYVRTLLGQPSGEGWKRPAHFLPALLFLLLMAPFYAQPAGEKIRFFLTAAVYNFEQAPAAQFAVMYLQTAQIGLYLFFSLAVIRREELSPAGSRSGENRIKLEGLKKATRLFFGFVIFYTVSLVFLLVSRSYRMEADYFVAVATAVLLYGVGYTALSHPRVLVEH
;
A
#
# COMPACT_ATOMS: atom_id res chain seq x y z
N MET A 1 22.65 -15.92 1.84
CA MET A 1 22.11 -14.63 2.33
C MET A 1 23.01 -13.55 1.79
N GLN A 2 22.51 -12.64 0.95
CA GLN A 2 23.28 -11.53 0.41
C GLN A 2 22.41 -10.28 0.47
N LEU A 3 22.91 -9.23 1.13
CA LEU A 3 22.30 -7.91 1.08
C LEU A 3 22.77 -7.23 -0.20
N ASN A 4 21.93 -7.26 -1.23
CA ASN A 4 22.18 -6.49 -2.45
C ASN A 4 21.70 -5.04 -2.28
N ILE A 5 22.11 -4.16 -3.19
CA ILE A 5 21.76 -2.73 -3.14
C ILE A 5 20.24 -2.51 -3.11
N TRP A 6 19.47 -3.35 -3.81
CA TRP A 6 18.00 -3.27 -3.85
C TRP A 6 17.39 -3.51 -2.46
N ALA A 7 17.84 -4.55 -1.76
CA ALA A 7 17.40 -4.86 -0.41
C ALA A 7 17.69 -3.71 0.55
N ILE A 8 18.86 -3.08 0.45
CA ILE A 8 19.22 -1.93 1.31
C ILE A 8 18.29 -0.74 1.04
N LEU A 9 18.05 -0.39 -0.23
CA LEU A 9 17.19 0.74 -0.60
C LEU A 9 15.74 0.53 -0.13
N ILE A 10 15.20 -0.67 -0.34
CA ILE A 10 13.83 -1.01 0.06
C ILE A 10 13.70 -1.05 1.59
N PHE A 11 14.70 -1.59 2.29
CA PHE A 11 14.74 -1.59 3.75
C PHE A 11 14.71 -0.18 4.33
N MET A 12 15.56 0.72 3.83
CA MET A 12 15.61 2.12 4.29
C MET A 12 14.27 2.82 4.06
N SER A 13 13.61 2.52 2.94
CA SER A 13 12.28 3.02 2.61
C SER A 13 11.22 2.53 3.60
N ALA A 14 11.25 1.23 3.93
CA ALA A 14 10.35 0.63 4.93
C ALA A 14 10.53 1.28 6.31
N VAL A 15 11.78 1.42 6.77
CA VAL A 15 12.08 2.08 8.05
C VAL A 15 11.61 3.53 8.04
N HIS A 16 11.88 4.28 6.96
CA HIS A 16 11.43 5.65 6.80
C HIS A 16 9.90 5.75 6.86
N GLY A 17 9.18 4.88 6.16
CA GLY A 17 7.72 4.83 6.16
C GLY A 17 7.14 4.54 7.55
N LEU A 18 7.73 3.61 8.30
CA LEU A 18 7.32 3.31 9.68
C LEU A 18 7.54 4.50 10.63
N LEU A 19 8.68 5.18 10.51
CA LEU A 19 8.96 6.38 11.30
C LEU A 19 7.98 7.52 10.96
N LEU A 20 7.71 7.73 9.68
CA LEU A 20 6.73 8.72 9.23
C LEU A 20 5.32 8.40 9.73
N ALA A 21 4.90 7.12 9.68
CA ALA A 21 3.64 6.66 10.23
C ALA A 21 3.55 6.97 11.73
N LEU A 22 4.62 6.73 12.49
CA LEU A 22 4.66 7.04 13.93
C LEU A 22 4.53 8.55 14.19
N VAL A 23 5.24 9.37 13.44
CA VAL A 23 5.19 10.84 13.57
C VAL A 23 3.79 11.36 13.24
N LEU A 24 3.22 10.95 12.11
CA LEU A 24 1.88 11.39 11.69
C LEU A 24 0.78 10.88 12.63
N GLY A 25 0.88 9.64 13.11
CA GLY A 25 -0.09 9.08 14.05
C GLY A 25 -0.18 9.83 15.40
N ARG A 26 0.86 10.61 15.73
CA ARG A 26 0.95 11.45 16.94
C ARG A 26 0.56 12.92 16.72
N LYS A 27 0.40 13.38 15.47
CA LYS A 27 0.00 14.77 15.19
C LYS A 27 -1.41 15.07 15.71
N LYS A 28 -1.59 16.27 16.29
CA LYS A 28 -2.86 16.73 16.88
C LYS A 28 -3.81 17.33 15.85
N GLU A 29 -3.30 18.09 14.88
CA GLU A 29 -4.10 18.57 13.75
C GLU A 29 -4.58 17.42 12.88
N ASN A 30 -5.78 17.55 12.31
CA ASN A 30 -6.38 16.56 11.41
C ASN A 30 -6.21 15.11 11.92
N ARG A 31 -6.29 14.92 13.24
CA ARG A 31 -5.87 13.68 13.96
C ARG A 31 -6.44 12.41 13.33
N ALA A 32 -7.72 12.44 12.95
CA ALA A 32 -8.38 11.31 12.32
C ALA A 32 -7.77 10.98 10.94
N ALA A 33 -7.62 11.96 10.06
CA ALA A 33 -7.01 11.77 8.75
C ALA A 33 -5.55 11.32 8.87
N ASN A 34 -4.77 11.95 9.76
CA ASN A 34 -3.37 11.61 9.99
C ASN A 34 -3.19 10.17 10.51
N ARG A 35 -4.09 9.67 11.36
CA ARG A 35 -4.07 8.27 11.81
C ARG A 35 -4.39 7.27 10.71
N ILE A 36 -5.37 7.57 9.86
CA ILE A 36 -5.70 6.73 8.70
C ILE A 36 -4.52 6.68 7.74
N PHE A 37 -3.90 7.83 7.47
CA PHE A 37 -2.72 7.91 6.62
C PHE A 37 -1.51 7.21 7.23
N ALA A 38 -1.30 7.32 8.55
CA ALA A 38 -0.28 6.56 9.26
C ALA A 38 -0.49 5.04 9.13
N ALA A 39 -1.73 4.57 9.24
CA ALA A 39 -2.05 3.16 9.02
C ALA A 39 -1.77 2.72 7.57
N LEU A 40 -2.06 3.57 6.58
CA LEU A 40 -1.74 3.33 5.18
C LEU A 40 -0.22 3.20 4.97
N LEU A 41 0.55 4.14 5.51
CA LEU A 41 2.01 4.13 5.43
C LEU A 41 2.60 2.90 6.13
N ALA A 42 2.09 2.54 7.30
CA ALA A 42 2.52 1.36 8.03
C ALA A 42 2.23 0.07 7.24
N ALA A 43 1.05 -0.05 6.61
CA ALA A 43 0.71 -1.20 5.78
C ALA A 43 1.70 -1.38 4.61
N VAL A 44 1.99 -0.30 3.88
CA VAL A 44 2.97 -0.32 2.77
C VAL A 44 4.37 -0.62 3.29
N ALA A 45 4.80 0.02 4.38
CA ALA A 45 6.14 -0.12 4.92
C ALA A 45 6.40 -1.51 5.49
N LEU A 46 5.43 -2.12 6.18
CA LEU A 46 5.53 -3.50 6.66
C LEU A 46 5.66 -4.48 5.49
N HIS A 47 4.90 -4.27 4.41
CA HIS A 47 5.04 -5.09 3.21
C HIS A 47 6.42 -4.98 2.57
N LEU A 48 6.96 -3.76 2.43
CA LEU A 48 8.33 -3.55 1.94
C LEU A 48 9.38 -4.18 2.87
N LEU A 49 9.15 -4.18 4.19
CA LEU A 49 10.03 -4.85 5.15
C LEU A 49 10.01 -6.38 4.94
N GLU A 50 8.83 -7.00 4.83
CA GLU A 50 8.73 -8.42 4.53
C GLU A 50 9.39 -8.76 3.18
N TYR A 51 9.17 -7.95 2.15
CA TYR A 51 9.80 -8.11 0.85
C TYR A 51 11.33 -8.04 0.94
N THR A 52 11.87 -7.08 1.70
CA THR A 52 13.31 -6.98 2.00
C THR A 52 13.84 -8.27 2.65
N LEU A 53 13.15 -8.77 3.68
CA LEU A 53 13.54 -10.00 4.37
C LEU A 53 13.50 -11.21 3.42
N THR A 54 12.55 -11.21 2.49
CA THR A 54 12.41 -12.24 1.45
C THR A 54 13.62 -12.25 0.53
N ILE A 55 13.92 -11.14 -0.12
CA ILE A 55 14.97 -11.06 -1.16
C ILE A 55 16.40 -11.15 -0.60
N SER A 56 16.59 -10.85 0.69
CA SER A 56 17.85 -11.03 1.40
C SER A 56 18.05 -12.44 1.95
N GLY A 57 16.99 -13.25 1.96
CA GLY A 57 16.94 -14.59 2.54
C GLY A 57 16.85 -14.62 4.07
N PHE A 58 16.70 -13.47 4.74
CA PHE A 58 16.47 -13.44 6.20
C PHE A 58 15.13 -14.06 6.59
N LEU A 59 14.13 -14.03 5.69
CA LEU A 59 12.82 -14.61 5.95
C LEU A 59 12.86 -16.13 6.18
N PHE A 60 13.88 -16.84 5.65
CA PHE A 60 14.07 -18.28 5.91
C PHE A 60 14.44 -18.59 7.36
N LYS A 61 14.93 -17.62 8.14
CA LYS A 61 15.17 -17.77 9.58
C LYS A 61 13.91 -17.58 10.41
N ALA A 62 12.88 -16.96 9.84
CA ALA A 62 11.58 -16.77 10.47
C ALA A 62 10.44 -17.12 9.49
N PRO A 63 10.29 -18.40 9.07
CA PRO A 63 9.32 -18.80 8.04
C PRO A 63 7.86 -18.51 8.42
N HIS A 64 7.57 -18.36 9.71
CA HIS A 64 6.23 -17.98 10.18
C HIS A 64 5.84 -16.53 9.84
N LEU A 65 6.79 -15.68 9.43
CA LEU A 65 6.51 -14.34 8.92
C LEU A 65 6.19 -14.30 7.42
N MET A 66 6.38 -15.42 6.70
CA MET A 66 6.10 -15.49 5.26
C MET A 66 4.64 -15.17 4.95
N PHE A 67 4.45 -14.22 4.04
CA PHE A 67 3.18 -13.74 3.49
C PHE A 67 2.22 -13.15 4.53
N THR A 68 2.72 -12.75 5.71
CA THR A 68 1.88 -12.20 6.79
C THR A 68 1.43 -10.78 6.51
N THR A 69 2.12 -10.05 5.64
CA THR A 69 1.74 -8.69 5.23
C THR A 69 0.80 -8.65 4.01
N TYR A 70 0.56 -9.79 3.34
CA TYR A 70 -0.27 -9.82 2.14
C TYR A 70 -1.74 -9.39 2.38
N PRO A 71 -2.39 -9.73 3.50
CA PRO A 71 -3.70 -9.15 3.84
C PRO A 71 -3.68 -7.62 3.93
N LEU A 72 -2.55 -7.01 4.30
CA LEU A 72 -2.42 -5.55 4.38
C LEU A 72 -2.51 -4.88 3.01
N LEU A 73 -2.19 -5.59 1.93
CA LEU A 73 -2.29 -5.06 0.58
C LEU A 73 -3.74 -4.71 0.20
N PHE A 74 -4.72 -5.48 0.72
CA PHE A 74 -6.14 -5.21 0.54
C PHE A 74 -6.64 -4.02 1.36
N VAL A 75 -5.90 -3.54 2.35
CA VAL A 75 -6.30 -2.37 3.16
C VAL A 75 -5.84 -1.05 2.55
N ILE A 76 -4.87 -1.07 1.61
CA ILE A 76 -4.27 0.12 1.00
C ILE A 76 -5.32 1.01 0.32
N GLY A 77 -6.12 0.47 -0.60
CA GLY A 77 -7.19 1.21 -1.28
C GLY A 77 -8.22 1.81 -0.32
N PRO A 78 -8.83 0.99 0.57
CA PRO A 78 -9.74 1.45 1.62
C PRO A 78 -9.19 2.57 2.49
N LEU A 79 -7.96 2.43 2.99
CA LEU A 79 -7.33 3.43 3.85
C LEU A 79 -7.11 4.73 3.09
N TYR A 80 -6.68 4.68 1.83
CA TYR A 80 -6.54 5.88 1.01
C TYR A 80 -7.88 6.59 0.82
N TYR A 81 -8.94 5.86 0.47
CA TYR A 81 -10.28 6.43 0.32
C TYR A 81 -10.81 7.05 1.62
N LEU A 82 -10.67 6.35 2.75
CA LEU A 82 -11.08 6.87 4.05
C LEU A 82 -10.25 8.09 4.45
N TYR A 83 -8.97 8.14 4.10
CA TYR A 83 -8.11 9.30 4.29
C TYR A 83 -8.64 10.51 3.50
N VAL A 84 -8.88 10.35 2.19
CA VAL A 84 -9.42 11.42 1.33
C VAL A 84 -10.72 12.00 1.90
N ARG A 85 -11.67 11.13 2.28
CA ARG A 85 -12.95 11.58 2.85
C ARG A 85 -12.77 12.32 4.17
N THR A 86 -11.97 11.76 5.06
CA THR A 86 -11.75 12.34 6.39
C THR A 86 -11.01 13.68 6.30
N LEU A 87 -10.06 13.81 5.36
CA LEU A 87 -9.32 15.06 5.15
C LEU A 87 -10.21 16.17 4.58
N LEU A 88 -11.19 15.82 3.74
CA LEU A 88 -12.18 16.75 3.20
C LEU A 88 -13.38 16.99 4.13
N GLY A 89 -13.31 16.54 5.39
CA GLY A 89 -14.40 16.71 6.36
C GLY A 89 -15.67 15.95 6.02
N GLN A 90 -15.63 15.04 5.05
CA GLN A 90 -16.77 14.22 4.68
C GLN A 90 -16.99 13.15 5.76
N PRO A 91 -18.24 12.90 6.18
CA PRO A 91 -18.53 11.86 7.17
C PRO A 91 -18.10 10.50 6.62
N SER A 92 -17.01 9.94 7.13
CA SER A 92 -16.60 8.57 6.82
C SER A 92 -17.75 7.68 7.30
N GLY A 93 -18.56 7.13 6.39
CA GLY A 93 -19.92 6.61 6.66
C GLY A 93 -20.11 6.03 8.07
N GLU A 94 -21.12 6.49 8.80
CA GLU A 94 -21.35 6.13 10.19
C GLU A 94 -21.70 4.62 10.33
N GLY A 95 -21.12 3.96 11.33
CA GLY A 95 -21.48 2.59 11.74
C GLY A 95 -20.83 1.42 10.97
N TRP A 96 -21.61 0.35 10.78
CA TRP A 96 -21.23 -0.98 10.26
C TRP A 96 -20.58 -1.00 8.87
N LYS A 97 -20.70 0.09 8.10
CA LYS A 97 -20.11 0.22 6.76
C LYS A 97 -18.59 0.44 6.80
N ARG A 98 -18.05 0.96 7.92
CA ARG A 98 -16.58 1.15 8.09
C ARG A 98 -15.80 -0.16 8.12
N PRO A 99 -16.15 -1.16 8.96
CA PRO A 99 -15.42 -2.43 8.96
C PRO A 99 -15.61 -3.22 7.65
N ALA A 100 -16.73 -3.05 6.94
CA ALA A 100 -16.98 -3.74 5.68
C ALA A 100 -15.94 -3.44 4.58
N HIS A 101 -15.32 -2.26 4.60
CA HIS A 101 -14.22 -1.93 3.68
C HIS A 101 -12.99 -2.84 3.83
N PHE A 102 -12.82 -3.46 5.00
CA PHE A 102 -11.71 -4.36 5.32
C PHE A 102 -12.11 -5.84 5.20
N LEU A 103 -13.34 -6.14 4.80
CA LEU A 103 -13.80 -7.51 4.56
C LEU A 103 -12.92 -8.25 3.55
N PRO A 104 -12.45 -7.65 2.42
CA PRO A 104 -11.54 -8.33 1.51
C PRO A 104 -10.22 -8.77 2.17
N ALA A 105 -9.65 -7.94 3.06
CA ALA A 105 -8.45 -8.28 3.83
C ALA A 105 -8.72 -9.44 4.80
N LEU A 106 -9.86 -9.43 5.49
CA LEU A 106 -10.26 -10.52 6.39
C LEU A 106 -10.49 -11.84 5.63
N LEU A 107 -11.20 -11.80 4.50
CA LEU A 107 -11.43 -12.98 3.68
C LEU A 107 -10.11 -13.56 3.15
N PHE A 108 -9.18 -12.70 2.72
CA PHE A 108 -7.86 -13.15 2.28
C PHE A 108 -7.04 -13.73 3.44
N LEU A 109 -7.12 -13.15 4.64
CA LEU A 109 -6.49 -13.70 5.84
C LEU A 109 -7.03 -15.11 6.16
N LEU A 110 -8.36 -15.30 6.08
CA LEU A 110 -8.99 -16.61 6.30
C LEU A 110 -8.60 -17.61 5.22
N LEU A 111 -8.50 -17.17 3.95
CA LEU A 111 -8.03 -18.00 2.85
C LEU A 111 -6.57 -18.48 3.06
N MET A 112 -5.73 -17.64 3.67
CA MET A 112 -4.33 -17.97 3.99
C MET A 112 -4.15 -18.72 5.32
N ALA A 113 -5.20 -18.88 6.13
CA ALA A 113 -5.12 -19.56 7.41
C ALA A 113 -4.53 -20.99 7.33
N PRO A 114 -4.89 -21.84 6.34
CA PRO A 114 -4.27 -23.15 6.18
C PRO A 114 -2.75 -23.06 5.93
N PHE A 115 -2.29 -22.09 5.13
CA PHE A 115 -0.87 -21.86 4.91
C PHE A 115 -0.17 -21.42 6.19
N TYR A 116 -0.76 -20.50 6.95
CA TYR A 116 -0.17 -20.02 8.20
C TYR A 116 -0.03 -21.12 9.26
N ALA A 117 -0.93 -22.11 9.26
CA ALA A 117 -0.87 -23.28 10.14
C ALA A 117 0.20 -24.32 9.74
N GLN A 118 0.78 -24.24 8.54
CA GLN A 118 1.80 -25.18 8.10
C GLN A 118 3.11 -25.09 8.92
N PRO A 119 3.83 -26.21 9.09
CA PRO A 119 5.17 -26.22 9.67
C PRO A 119 6.16 -25.37 8.87
N ALA A 120 7.22 -24.89 9.53
CA ALA A 120 8.24 -24.05 8.91
C ALA A 120 8.86 -24.65 7.63
N GLY A 121 9.15 -25.96 7.62
CA GLY A 121 9.75 -26.64 6.47
C GLY A 121 8.85 -26.65 5.23
N GLU A 122 7.53 -26.78 5.42
CA GLU A 122 6.55 -26.74 4.33
C GLU A 122 6.48 -25.35 3.68
N LYS A 123 6.53 -24.29 4.49
CA LYS A 123 6.55 -22.90 4.00
C LYS A 123 7.82 -22.59 3.20
N ILE A 124 8.97 -23.05 3.70
CA ILE A 124 10.24 -22.90 2.98
C ILE A 124 10.20 -23.66 1.66
N ARG A 125 9.70 -24.91 1.66
CA ARG A 125 9.56 -25.71 0.45
C ARG A 125 8.65 -25.03 -0.57
N PHE A 126 7.47 -24.57 -0.14
CA PHE A 126 6.55 -23.80 -0.98
C PHE A 126 7.25 -22.59 -1.62
N PHE A 127 7.97 -21.80 -0.81
CA PHE A 127 8.69 -20.63 -1.31
C PHE A 127 9.78 -21.00 -2.33
N LEU A 128 10.61 -22.02 -2.04
CA LEU A 128 11.68 -22.45 -2.94
C LEU A 128 11.12 -23.05 -4.24
N THR A 129 10.04 -23.83 -4.18
CA THR A 129 9.39 -24.35 -5.39
C THR A 129 8.83 -23.20 -6.23
N ALA A 130 8.18 -22.22 -5.62
CA ALA A 130 7.66 -21.03 -6.33
C ALA A 130 8.78 -20.14 -6.90
N ALA A 131 9.91 -19.99 -6.19
CA ALA A 131 11.02 -19.14 -6.59
C ALA A 131 11.98 -19.79 -7.61
N VAL A 132 12.06 -21.13 -7.64
CA VAL A 132 13.08 -21.87 -8.41
C VAL A 132 12.48 -22.66 -9.59
N TYR A 133 11.20 -23.08 -9.57
CA TYR A 133 10.71 -24.15 -10.45
C TYR A 133 9.46 -23.83 -11.32
N ASN A 134 9.40 -22.62 -11.90
CA ASN A 134 8.52 -22.22 -13.01
C ASN A 134 7.26 -21.42 -12.63
N PHE A 135 7.17 -20.22 -13.22
CA PHE A 135 5.95 -19.42 -13.33
C PHE A 135 4.73 -20.24 -13.76
N GLU A 136 4.92 -21.28 -14.58
CA GLU A 136 3.87 -22.18 -15.07
C GLU A 136 3.23 -23.06 -13.98
N GLN A 137 3.93 -23.32 -12.87
CA GLN A 137 3.41 -24.10 -11.74
C GLN A 137 2.82 -23.24 -10.63
N ALA A 138 2.93 -21.90 -10.74
CA ALA A 138 2.32 -21.00 -9.78
C ALA A 138 0.78 -21.16 -9.84
N PRO A 139 0.10 -21.37 -8.71
CA PRO A 139 -1.35 -21.56 -8.70
C PRO A 139 -2.07 -20.37 -9.35
N ALA A 140 -3.00 -20.62 -10.28
CA ALA A 140 -3.79 -19.57 -10.93
C ALA A 140 -4.50 -18.64 -9.92
N ALA A 141 -4.85 -19.17 -8.75
CA ALA A 141 -5.43 -18.42 -7.64
C ALA A 141 -4.52 -17.29 -7.13
N GLN A 142 -3.19 -17.46 -7.15
CA GLN A 142 -2.25 -16.43 -6.73
C GLN A 142 -2.33 -15.21 -7.65
N PHE A 143 -2.32 -15.43 -8.96
CA PHE A 143 -2.49 -14.34 -9.93
C PHE A 143 -3.86 -13.69 -9.79
N ALA A 144 -4.93 -14.48 -9.66
CA ALA A 144 -6.28 -13.96 -9.48
C ALA A 144 -6.37 -13.02 -8.26
N VAL A 145 -5.72 -13.38 -7.14
CA VAL A 145 -5.63 -12.53 -5.94
C VAL A 145 -4.89 -11.23 -6.23
N MET A 146 -3.75 -11.26 -6.92
CA MET A 146 -2.98 -10.05 -7.27
C MET A 146 -3.79 -9.10 -8.16
N TYR A 147 -4.49 -9.63 -9.17
CA TYR A 147 -5.37 -8.84 -10.03
C TYR A 147 -6.58 -8.30 -9.26
N LEU A 148 -7.20 -9.10 -8.41
CA LEU A 148 -8.32 -8.69 -7.56
C LEU A 148 -7.92 -7.56 -6.61
N GLN A 149 -6.77 -7.68 -5.95
CA GLN A 149 -6.19 -6.64 -5.10
C GLN A 149 -5.95 -5.35 -5.89
N THR A 150 -5.34 -5.45 -7.08
CA THR A 150 -5.05 -4.29 -7.93
C THR A 150 -6.33 -3.60 -8.40
N ALA A 151 -7.33 -4.38 -8.83
CA ALA A 151 -8.64 -3.87 -9.22
C ALA A 151 -9.36 -3.20 -8.04
N GLN A 152 -9.25 -3.77 -6.84
CA GLN A 152 -9.82 -3.18 -5.62
C GLN A 152 -9.18 -1.82 -5.30
N ILE A 153 -7.85 -1.71 -5.39
CA ILE A 153 -7.17 -0.42 -5.20
C ILE A 153 -7.65 0.59 -6.25
N GLY A 154 -7.71 0.20 -7.52
CA GLY A 154 -8.23 1.03 -8.61
C GLY A 154 -9.66 1.53 -8.36
N LEU A 155 -10.55 0.67 -7.87
CA LEU A 155 -11.93 1.01 -7.51
C LEU A 155 -11.97 2.06 -6.38
N TYR A 156 -11.18 1.90 -5.33
CA TYR A 156 -11.11 2.89 -4.25
C TYR A 156 -10.46 4.21 -4.68
N LEU A 157 -9.50 4.19 -5.61
CA LEU A 157 -8.97 5.41 -6.22
C LEU A 157 -10.03 6.13 -7.06
N PHE A 158 -10.86 5.38 -7.79
CA PHE A 158 -11.99 5.95 -8.52
C PHE A 158 -13.00 6.62 -7.57
N PHE A 159 -13.37 5.96 -6.47
CA PHE A 159 -14.23 6.58 -5.46
C PHE A 159 -13.58 7.78 -4.78
N SER A 160 -12.27 7.75 -4.53
CA SER A 160 -11.51 8.89 -4.01
C SER A 160 -11.59 10.09 -4.96
N LEU A 161 -11.41 9.88 -6.27
CA LEU A 161 -11.57 10.94 -7.27
C LEU A 161 -12.99 11.50 -7.31
N ALA A 162 -14.01 10.63 -7.19
CA ALA A 162 -15.40 11.07 -7.16
C ALA A 162 -15.68 12.01 -5.97
N VAL A 163 -15.13 11.69 -4.79
CA VAL A 163 -15.22 12.55 -3.60
C VAL A 163 -14.51 13.89 -3.83
N ILE A 164 -13.26 13.85 -4.35
CA ILE A 164 -12.48 15.06 -4.61
C ILE A 164 -13.20 15.99 -5.60
N ARG A 165 -13.73 15.45 -6.69
CA ARG A 165 -14.47 16.23 -7.71
C ARG A 165 -15.77 16.81 -7.16
N ARG A 166 -16.49 16.04 -6.33
CA ARG A 166 -17.72 16.54 -5.67
C ARG A 166 -17.43 17.71 -4.75
N GLU A 167 -16.33 17.65 -4.00
CA GLU A 167 -15.92 18.72 -3.08
C GLU A 167 -15.45 19.97 -3.84
N GLU A 168 -14.74 19.79 -4.96
CA GLU A 168 -14.31 20.88 -5.84
C GLU A 168 -15.48 21.67 -6.46
N LEU A 169 -16.57 20.98 -6.79
CA LEU A 169 -17.79 21.59 -7.34
C LEU A 169 -18.70 22.20 -6.26
N SER A 170 -18.43 21.99 -4.97
CA SER A 170 -19.23 22.53 -3.88
C SER A 170 -18.94 24.02 -3.66
N PRO A 171 -19.96 24.89 -3.46
CA PRO A 171 -19.75 26.32 -3.17
C PRO A 171 -18.88 26.60 -1.94
N ALA A 172 -18.80 25.64 -1.01
CA ALA A 172 -17.93 25.69 0.16
C ALA A 172 -16.44 25.43 -0.16
N GLY A 173 -16.15 24.66 -1.21
CA GLY A 173 -14.79 24.38 -1.69
C GLY A 173 -14.11 25.60 -2.33
N SER A 174 -14.90 26.54 -2.87
CA SER A 174 -14.41 27.75 -3.53
C SER A 174 -14.12 28.93 -2.59
N ARG A 175 -14.47 28.86 -1.29
CA ARG A 175 -14.45 30.03 -0.38
C ARG A 175 -13.24 30.12 0.56
N SER A 176 -12.48 29.05 0.80
CA SER A 176 -11.29 29.10 1.67
C SER A 176 -10.02 28.65 0.95
N GLY A 177 -8.95 29.46 1.05
CA GLY A 177 -7.65 29.13 0.44
C GLY A 177 -7.07 27.81 0.92
N GLU A 178 -7.36 27.42 2.17
CA GLU A 178 -6.93 26.15 2.77
C GLU A 178 -7.55 24.92 2.07
N ASN A 179 -8.84 24.97 1.71
CA ASN A 179 -9.49 23.87 1.00
C ASN A 179 -8.93 23.70 -0.42
N ARG A 180 -8.57 24.79 -1.10
CA ARG A 180 -7.94 24.72 -2.42
C ARG A 180 -6.61 23.98 -2.39
N ILE A 181 -5.76 24.29 -1.40
CA ILE A 181 -4.45 23.62 -1.21
C ILE A 181 -4.65 22.12 -0.94
N LYS A 182 -5.59 21.75 -0.05
CA LYS A 182 -5.93 20.35 0.24
C LYS A 182 -6.40 19.62 -1.02
N LEU A 183 -7.31 20.20 -1.79
CA LEU A 183 -7.83 19.61 -3.03
C LEU A 183 -6.75 19.42 -4.09
N GLU A 184 -5.88 20.42 -4.31
CA GLU A 184 -4.77 20.32 -5.25
C GLU A 184 -3.79 19.21 -4.86
N GLY A 185 -3.44 19.14 -3.57
CA GLY A 185 -2.60 18.08 -3.00
C GLY A 185 -3.21 16.70 -3.22
N LEU A 186 -4.50 16.53 -2.91
CA LEU A 186 -5.23 15.28 -3.10
C LEU A 186 -5.33 14.89 -4.58
N LYS A 187 -5.60 15.84 -5.50
CA LYS A 187 -5.62 15.60 -6.95
C LYS A 187 -4.25 15.14 -7.47
N LYS A 188 -3.15 15.76 -7.00
CA LYS A 188 -1.80 15.36 -7.38
C LYS A 188 -1.48 13.96 -6.84
N ALA A 189 -1.75 13.70 -5.55
CA ALA A 189 -1.52 12.41 -4.93
C ALA A 189 -2.34 11.30 -5.60
N THR A 190 -3.62 11.55 -5.90
CA THR A 190 -4.49 10.54 -6.52
C THR A 190 -4.05 10.22 -7.94
N ARG A 191 -3.62 11.22 -8.74
CA ARG A 191 -3.07 11.00 -10.08
C ARG A 191 -1.78 10.19 -10.05
N LEU A 192 -0.88 10.52 -9.12
CA LEU A 192 0.37 9.78 -8.93
C LEU A 192 0.08 8.31 -8.54
N PHE A 193 -0.89 8.10 -7.66
CA PHE A 193 -1.27 6.76 -7.24
C PHE A 193 -1.95 5.97 -8.38
N PHE A 194 -2.81 6.60 -9.19
CA PHE A 194 -3.33 5.98 -10.41
C PHE A 194 -2.20 5.58 -11.37
N GLY A 195 -1.23 6.47 -11.60
CA GLY A 195 -0.07 6.17 -12.45
C GLY A 195 0.72 4.97 -11.93
N PHE A 196 0.92 4.87 -10.62
CA PHE A 196 1.54 3.71 -9.99
C PHE A 196 0.74 2.42 -10.15
N VAL A 197 -0.59 2.46 -9.95
CA VAL A 197 -1.45 1.29 -10.12
C VAL A 197 -1.45 0.82 -11.59
N ILE A 198 -1.45 1.75 -12.54
CA ILE A 198 -1.32 1.42 -13.98
C ILE A 198 0.04 0.78 -14.24
N PHE A 199 1.12 1.38 -13.77
CA PHE A 199 2.47 0.82 -13.89
C PHE A 199 2.54 -0.60 -13.31
N TYR A 200 2.03 -0.81 -12.09
CA TYR A 200 1.98 -2.12 -11.45
C TYR A 200 1.15 -3.12 -12.26
N THR A 201 -0.03 -2.70 -12.77
CA THR A 201 -0.89 -3.54 -13.61
C THR A 201 -0.18 -3.96 -14.89
N VAL A 202 0.53 -3.04 -15.55
CA VAL A 202 1.33 -3.34 -16.74
C VAL A 202 2.44 -4.34 -16.43
N SER A 203 3.13 -4.19 -15.29
CA SER A 203 4.12 -5.17 -14.83
C SER A 203 3.51 -6.56 -14.60
N LEU A 204 2.30 -6.64 -14.02
CA LEU A 204 1.58 -7.91 -13.84
C LEU A 204 1.18 -8.55 -15.18
N VAL A 205 0.66 -7.76 -16.12
CA VAL A 205 0.30 -8.24 -17.46
C VAL A 205 1.55 -8.71 -18.20
N PHE A 206 2.66 -8.00 -18.08
CA PHE A 206 3.94 -8.40 -18.67
C PHE A 206 4.41 -9.76 -18.10
N LEU A 207 4.32 -9.96 -16.79
CA LEU A 207 4.61 -11.27 -16.16
C LEU A 207 3.72 -12.38 -16.75
N LEU A 208 2.42 -12.13 -16.92
CA LEU A 208 1.48 -13.10 -17.48
C LEU A 208 1.76 -13.45 -18.95
N VAL A 209 2.04 -12.44 -19.78
CA VAL A 209 2.27 -12.60 -21.23
C VAL A 209 3.64 -13.23 -21.51
N SER A 210 4.67 -12.79 -20.78
CA SER A 210 6.03 -13.33 -20.97
C SER A 210 6.20 -14.74 -20.45
N ARG A 211 5.27 -15.23 -19.60
CA ARG A 211 5.33 -16.51 -18.89
C ARG A 211 6.66 -16.75 -18.17
N SER A 212 7.35 -15.67 -17.81
CA SER A 212 8.68 -15.70 -17.23
C SER A 212 8.68 -14.82 -16.00
N TYR A 213 8.89 -15.44 -14.84
CA TYR A 213 9.15 -14.70 -13.62
C TYR A 213 10.60 -14.20 -13.63
N ARG A 214 10.75 -12.88 -13.58
CA ARG A 214 12.04 -12.20 -13.49
C ARG A 214 12.06 -11.39 -12.20
N MET A 215 12.98 -11.73 -11.28
CA MET A 215 13.08 -11.05 -9.98
C MET A 215 13.35 -9.54 -10.13
N GLU A 216 13.92 -9.13 -11.26
CA GLU A 216 14.16 -7.74 -11.61
C GLU A 216 12.86 -6.94 -11.71
N ALA A 217 11.76 -7.53 -12.21
CA ALA A 217 10.47 -6.87 -12.31
C ALA A 217 9.93 -6.50 -10.93
N ASP A 218 10.07 -7.40 -9.95
CA ASP A 218 9.65 -7.16 -8.58
C ASP A 218 10.53 -6.09 -7.91
N TYR A 219 11.83 -6.04 -8.22
CA TYR A 219 12.70 -4.93 -7.77
C TYR A 219 12.22 -3.58 -8.31
N PHE A 220 11.86 -3.47 -9.59
CA PHE A 220 11.36 -2.21 -10.14
C PHE A 220 10.06 -1.75 -9.45
N VAL A 221 9.13 -2.67 -9.20
CA VAL A 221 7.89 -2.36 -8.47
C VAL A 221 8.18 -1.94 -7.03
N ALA A 222 9.05 -2.67 -6.33
CA ALA A 222 9.41 -2.36 -4.95
C ALA A 222 10.12 -1.00 -4.84
N VAL A 223 11.02 -0.68 -5.77
CA VAL A 223 11.71 0.62 -5.84
C VAL A 223 10.73 1.74 -6.18
N ALA A 224 9.80 1.54 -7.13
CA ALA A 224 8.76 2.52 -7.42
C ALA A 224 7.89 2.80 -6.18
N THR A 225 7.55 1.75 -5.43
CA THR A 225 6.80 1.86 -4.17
C THR A 225 7.60 2.63 -3.12
N ALA A 226 8.90 2.33 -2.98
CA ALA A 226 9.83 3.03 -2.11
C ALA A 226 9.94 4.52 -2.44
N VAL A 227 10.07 4.88 -3.72
CA VAL A 227 10.12 6.26 -4.20
C VAL A 227 8.84 7.01 -3.85
N LEU A 228 7.67 6.39 -4.03
CA LEU A 228 6.39 6.99 -3.62
C LEU A 228 6.32 7.22 -2.12
N LEU A 229 6.76 6.25 -1.33
CA LEU A 229 6.78 6.33 0.13
C LEU A 229 7.69 7.47 0.62
N TYR A 230 8.88 7.62 0.02
CA TYR A 230 9.78 8.75 0.26
C TYR A 230 9.22 10.09 -0.19
N GLY A 231 8.61 10.15 -1.39
CA GLY A 231 8.00 11.36 -1.92
C GLY A 231 6.88 11.88 -1.02
N VAL A 232 6.05 10.97 -0.50
CA VAL A 232 5.03 11.28 0.50
C VAL A 232 5.66 11.81 1.78
N GLY A 233 6.70 11.15 2.31
CA GLY A 233 7.41 11.60 3.51
C GLY A 233 8.03 12.97 3.37
N TYR A 234 8.67 13.24 2.23
CA TYR A 234 9.18 14.57 1.92
C TYR A 234 8.06 15.60 1.94
N THR A 235 6.95 15.39 1.21
CA THR A 235 5.85 16.37 1.17
C THR A 235 5.18 16.60 2.53
N ALA A 236 5.05 15.55 3.36
CA ALA A 236 4.46 15.61 4.69
C ALA A 236 5.33 16.37 5.71
N LEU A 237 6.65 16.44 5.47
CA LEU A 237 7.62 17.12 6.33
C LEU A 237 8.04 18.50 5.79
N SER A 238 8.06 18.70 4.47
CA SER A 238 8.57 19.90 3.79
C SER A 238 7.55 21.03 3.66
N HIS A 239 6.28 20.80 4.01
CA HIS A 239 5.28 21.86 4.18
C HIS A 239 4.93 22.09 5.67
N PRO A 240 5.88 22.51 6.53
CA PRO A 240 5.58 22.89 7.91
C PRO A 240 4.87 24.26 8.01
N ARG A 241 4.64 24.99 6.91
CA ARG A 241 3.97 26.31 6.92
C ARG A 241 2.43 26.25 7.10
N VAL A 242 1.89 25.07 7.37
CA VAL A 242 0.52 24.91 7.93
C VAL A 242 0.56 24.77 9.46
N LEU A 243 1.75 24.71 10.08
CA LEU A 243 1.97 24.45 11.50
C LEU A 243 2.45 25.66 12.32
N VAL A 244 2.47 26.86 11.74
CA VAL A 244 2.77 28.11 12.47
C VAL A 244 1.87 29.21 11.92
N GLU A 245 0.59 29.17 12.23
CA GLU A 245 -0.23 30.38 12.43
C GLU A 245 -1.54 30.01 13.13
N HIS A 246 -1.59 30.44 14.40
CA HIS A 246 -2.68 30.48 15.39
C HIS A 246 -3.05 29.18 16.12
#